data_AF-A0A7X0RVL1-F1
#
_entry.id   AF-A0A7X0RVL1-F1
#
_cell.length_a   1.000
_cell.length_b   1.000
_cell.length_c   1.000
_cell.angle_alpha   90.00
_cell.angle_beta   90.00
_cell.angle_gamma   90.00
#
_symmetry.space_group_name_H-M   'P 1'
#
loop_
_entity.id
_entity.type
_entity.pdbx_description
1 polymer ?
#
loop_
_entity_poly.entity_id
_entity_poly.type
_entity_poly.pdbx_seq_one_letter_code
_entity_poly.pdbx_strand_id
1 'polypeptide(L)'
;MRGAVAVPTIPNFPQALLDEHMNWHHANHVNDPSKLPPGYGQAFLQFHRNYIRKAIAWYNQQGYDPALVAPWNAVPEPIRQSRCYNQQVEARILYQPQTIRSVEELGRLIEGSGLHGCIHQGAGELYGDSDMFDFDVAPRSTLFYNIHGMIDRWYQNWEGQGRFAEGLSFWNGRFEREDDEMLRYVPADGAWQFGRVEGTELVWHTAGDSCAFGALDDGRPFRVWDADGDGRLEVLFQQPADGSWWEGRVRDGKLVWGQVRVSLKE
;
A
#
# COMPACT_ATOMS: atom_id res chain seq x y z
N MET A 1 11.97 -32.10 -4.95
CA MET A 1 12.23 -31.39 -3.69
C MET A 1 13.19 -30.25 -3.99
N ARG A 2 12.69 -29.04 -4.20
CA ARG A 2 13.54 -27.83 -4.23
C ARG A 2 13.70 -27.41 -2.77
N GLY A 3 14.94 -27.23 -2.31
CA GLY A 3 15.25 -26.92 -0.91
C GLY A 3 14.51 -25.68 -0.45
N ALA A 4 13.98 -25.71 0.78
CA ALA A 4 13.43 -24.54 1.43
C ALA A 4 14.51 -23.46 1.47
N VAL A 5 14.25 -22.31 0.85
CA VAL A 5 15.10 -21.13 1.04
C VAL A 5 14.82 -20.67 2.47
N ALA A 6 15.80 -20.83 3.36
CA ALA A 6 15.68 -20.35 4.72
C ALA A 6 15.40 -18.85 4.71
N VAL A 7 14.28 -18.45 5.30
CA VAL A 7 13.94 -17.04 5.46
C VAL A 7 14.83 -16.46 6.56
N PRO A 8 15.46 -15.29 6.32
CA PRO A 8 16.31 -14.69 7.33
C PRO A 8 15.49 -14.14 8.50
N THR A 9 15.72 -14.67 9.70
CA THR A 9 15.44 -13.94 10.94
C THR A 9 16.36 -12.73 11.03
N ILE A 10 15.82 -11.57 11.38
CA ILE A 10 16.57 -10.32 11.50
C ILE A 10 17.46 -10.37 12.75
N PRO A 11 18.79 -10.27 12.61
CA PRO A 11 19.69 -10.33 13.74
C PRO A 11 19.59 -9.08 14.61
N ASN A 12 19.73 -9.26 15.92
CA ASN A 12 19.72 -8.19 16.93
C ASN A 12 18.46 -7.32 16.89
N PHE A 13 17.30 -7.90 16.53
CA PHE A 13 16.05 -7.16 16.46
C PHE A 13 15.71 -6.49 17.81
N PRO A 14 15.35 -5.19 17.84
CA PRO A 14 15.18 -4.46 19.10
C PRO A 14 14.02 -5.01 19.92
N GLN A 15 14.29 -5.33 21.19
CA GLN A 15 13.25 -5.82 22.10
C GLN A 15 12.10 -4.81 22.25
N ALA A 16 12.39 -3.51 22.30
CA ALA A 16 11.37 -2.47 22.39
C ALA A 16 10.39 -2.47 21.19
N LEU A 17 10.84 -2.84 19.98
CA LEU A 17 9.95 -2.98 18.83
C LEU A 17 9.11 -4.25 18.91
N LEU A 18 9.61 -5.32 19.50
CA LEU A 18 8.79 -6.53 19.74
C LEU A 18 7.73 -6.25 20.78
N ASP A 19 8.14 -5.63 21.89
CA ASP A 19 7.24 -5.28 22.98
C ASP A 19 6.12 -4.37 22.47
N GLU A 20 6.42 -3.40 21.60
CA GLU A 20 5.40 -2.54 20.99
C GLU A 20 4.35 -3.34 20.19
N HIS A 21 4.82 -4.24 19.32
CA HIS A 21 3.95 -5.08 18.49
C HIS A 21 3.11 -6.05 19.33
N MET A 22 3.77 -6.79 20.22
CA MET A 22 3.15 -7.70 21.17
C MET A 22 2.08 -6.99 21.99
N ASN A 23 2.41 -5.85 22.60
CA ASN A 23 1.46 -5.10 23.43
C ASN A 23 0.24 -4.62 22.63
N TRP A 24 0.43 -4.19 21.38
CA TRP A 24 -0.70 -3.80 20.52
C TRP A 24 -1.59 -5.01 20.23
N HIS A 25 -1.02 -6.15 19.83
CA HIS A 25 -1.80 -7.36 19.57
C HIS A 25 -2.49 -7.89 20.82
N HIS A 26 -1.82 -7.96 21.97
CA HIS A 26 -2.44 -8.42 23.22
C HIS A 26 -3.60 -7.52 23.67
N ALA A 27 -3.51 -6.21 23.41
CA ALA A 27 -4.58 -5.27 23.72
C ALA A 27 -5.76 -5.31 22.73
N ASN A 28 -5.52 -5.70 21.48
CA ASN A 28 -6.50 -5.59 20.39
C ASN A 28 -6.94 -6.94 19.81
N HIS A 29 -6.35 -8.06 20.21
CA HIS A 29 -6.61 -9.37 19.60
C HIS A 29 -8.09 -9.76 19.74
N VAL A 30 -8.67 -10.21 18.64
CA VAL A 30 -10.03 -10.74 18.58
C VAL A 30 -9.96 -12.13 17.95
N ASN A 31 -10.39 -13.15 18.70
CA ASN A 31 -10.34 -14.55 18.23
C ASN A 31 -11.21 -14.80 16.98
N ASP A 32 -12.30 -14.04 16.83
CA ASP A 32 -13.23 -14.16 15.71
C ASP A 32 -13.08 -12.93 14.79
N PRO A 33 -12.34 -13.03 13.67
CA PRO A 33 -12.12 -11.89 12.77
C PRO A 33 -13.43 -11.38 12.14
N SER A 34 -14.52 -12.15 12.15
CA SER A 34 -15.82 -11.64 11.68
C SER A 34 -16.50 -10.65 12.65
N LYS A 35 -15.97 -10.50 13.88
CA LYS A 35 -16.56 -9.71 14.98
C LYS A 35 -15.64 -8.61 15.50
N LEU A 36 -14.87 -7.98 14.61
CA LEU A 36 -13.99 -6.87 14.99
C LEU A 36 -14.80 -5.68 15.55
N PRO A 37 -14.34 -5.04 16.64
CA PRO A 37 -15.00 -3.88 17.24
C PRO A 37 -14.91 -2.64 16.30
N PRO A 38 -15.84 -1.68 16.42
CA PRO A 38 -15.78 -0.44 15.63
C PRO A 38 -14.43 0.29 15.80
N GLY A 39 -13.84 0.74 14.69
CA GLY A 39 -12.55 1.44 14.67
C GLY A 39 -11.33 0.53 14.59
N TYR A 40 -11.52 -0.79 14.69
CA TYR A 40 -10.44 -1.77 14.62
C TYR A 40 -9.70 -1.73 13.27
N GLY A 41 -10.43 -1.69 12.16
CA GLY A 41 -9.83 -1.74 10.82
C GLY A 41 -8.90 -0.56 10.57
N GLN A 42 -9.32 0.64 10.98
CA GLN A 42 -8.47 1.82 10.92
C GLN A 42 -7.26 1.69 11.85
N ALA A 43 -7.46 1.28 13.10
CA ALA A 43 -6.37 1.11 14.06
C ALA A 43 -5.33 0.09 13.59
N PHE A 44 -5.77 -1.03 13.01
CA PHE A 44 -4.92 -2.07 12.43
C PHE A 44 -4.02 -1.50 11.33
N LEU A 45 -4.59 -0.83 10.33
CA LEU A 45 -3.83 -0.30 9.20
C LEU A 45 -2.84 0.79 9.63
N GLN A 46 -3.29 1.73 10.47
CA GLN A 46 -2.46 2.83 10.95
C GLN A 46 -1.33 2.35 11.86
N PHE A 47 -1.60 1.39 12.74
CA PHE A 47 -0.58 0.81 13.61
C PHE A 47 0.50 0.12 12.79
N HIS A 48 0.14 -0.81 11.90
CA HIS A 48 1.11 -1.60 11.15
C HIS A 48 1.94 -0.74 10.20
N ARG A 49 1.33 0.26 9.53
CA ARG A 49 2.04 1.28 8.75
C ARG A 49 3.11 1.99 9.56
N ASN A 50 2.74 2.53 10.72
CA ASN A 50 3.66 3.27 11.59
C ASN A 50 4.76 2.37 12.16
N TYR A 51 4.38 1.14 12.53
CA TYR A 51 5.28 0.13 13.05
C TYR A 51 6.37 -0.25 12.03
N ILE A 52 5.97 -0.66 10.82
CA ILE A 52 6.92 -1.10 9.79
C ILE A 52 7.86 0.04 9.39
N ARG A 53 7.38 1.29 9.37
CA ARG A 53 8.24 2.46 9.09
C ARG A 53 9.34 2.64 10.13
N LYS A 54 9.01 2.54 11.42
CA LYS A 54 9.99 2.62 12.51
C LYS A 54 10.99 1.47 12.46
N ALA A 55 10.50 0.25 12.27
CA ALA A 55 11.32 -0.94 12.22
C ALA A 55 12.26 -0.94 10.99
N ILE A 56 11.77 -0.56 9.81
CA ILE A 56 12.59 -0.43 8.59
C ILE A 56 13.60 0.71 8.73
N ALA A 57 13.25 1.83 9.37
CA ALA A 57 14.20 2.90 9.64
C ALA A 57 15.37 2.42 10.52
N TRP A 58 15.09 1.65 11.58
CA TRP A 58 16.13 1.01 12.39
C TRP A 58 16.93 -0.03 11.58
N TYR A 59 16.25 -0.89 10.82
CA TYR A 59 16.86 -1.94 9.98
C TYR A 59 17.90 -1.36 9.02
N ASN A 60 17.53 -0.27 8.34
CA ASN A 60 18.40 0.43 7.39
C ASN A 60 19.64 1.03 8.06
N GLN A 61 19.55 1.46 9.33
CA GLN A 61 20.71 1.95 10.08
C GLN A 61 21.72 0.84 10.42
N GLN A 62 21.30 -0.43 10.41
CA GLN A 62 22.20 -1.56 10.68
C GLN A 62 23.05 -1.96 9.46
N GLY A 63 22.75 -1.41 8.28
CA GLY A 63 23.40 -1.82 7.02
C GLY A 63 22.96 -3.20 6.53
N TYR A 64 21.80 -3.69 6.99
CA TYR A 64 21.20 -4.92 6.50
C TYR A 64 20.66 -4.75 5.07
N ASP A 65 20.47 -5.87 4.36
CA ASP A 65 20.03 -5.86 2.96
C ASP A 65 18.55 -5.45 2.83
N PRO A 66 18.23 -4.25 2.29
CA PRO A 66 16.85 -3.79 2.17
C PRO A 66 15.99 -4.67 1.26
N ALA A 67 16.59 -5.48 0.37
CA ALA A 67 15.85 -6.38 -0.50
C ALA A 67 15.12 -7.49 0.29
N LEU A 68 15.61 -7.85 1.48
CA LEU A 68 14.99 -8.89 2.30
C LEU A 68 13.66 -8.44 2.91
N VAL A 69 13.53 -7.15 3.22
CA VAL A 69 12.31 -6.55 3.82
C VAL A 69 11.44 -5.81 2.80
N ALA A 70 11.76 -5.91 1.51
CA ALA A 70 11.02 -5.25 0.46
C ALA A 70 9.56 -5.76 0.40
N PRO A 71 8.55 -4.89 0.26
CA PRO A 71 7.15 -5.31 0.13
C PRO A 71 6.96 -6.35 -0.98
N TRP A 72 6.12 -7.36 -0.74
CA TRP A 72 5.67 -8.21 -1.85
C TRP A 72 4.85 -7.40 -2.84
N ASN A 73 5.06 -7.65 -4.13
CA ASN A 73 4.25 -7.02 -5.19
C ASN A 73 2.82 -7.59 -5.25
N ALA A 74 2.68 -8.86 -4.90
CA ALA A 74 1.42 -9.57 -4.79
C ALA A 74 1.60 -10.74 -3.83
N VAL A 75 0.50 -11.26 -3.29
CA VAL A 75 0.55 -12.48 -2.49
C VAL A 75 1.14 -13.63 -3.34
N PRO A 76 2.10 -14.41 -2.83
CA PRO A 76 2.63 -15.58 -3.53
C PRO A 76 1.52 -16.54 -3.97
N GLU A 77 1.59 -17.02 -5.21
CA GLU A 77 0.54 -17.86 -5.81
C GLU A 77 0.20 -19.12 -4.98
N PRO A 78 1.17 -19.86 -4.38
CA PRO A 78 0.82 -20.98 -3.51
C PRO A 78 -0.05 -20.58 -2.31
N ILE A 79 0.13 -19.37 -1.77
CA ILE A 79 -0.69 -18.82 -0.69
C ILE A 79 -2.05 -18.41 -1.23
N ARG A 80 -2.11 -17.75 -2.41
CA ARG A 80 -3.38 -17.37 -3.08
C ARG A 80 -4.26 -18.57 -3.42
N GLN A 81 -3.66 -19.74 -3.66
CA GLN A 81 -4.34 -21.01 -3.94
C GLN A 81 -4.76 -21.78 -2.68
N SER A 82 -4.35 -21.31 -1.50
CA SER A 82 -4.71 -21.96 -0.24
C SER A 82 -6.21 -21.83 0.04
N ARG A 83 -6.77 -22.82 0.74
CA ARG A 83 -8.22 -22.90 1.00
C ARG A 83 -8.75 -21.73 1.84
N CYS A 84 -7.94 -21.14 2.70
CA CYS A 84 -8.34 -20.02 3.54
C CYS A 84 -8.35 -18.68 2.78
N TYR A 85 -7.76 -18.62 1.58
CA TYR A 85 -7.47 -17.37 0.93
C TYR A 85 -8.71 -16.76 0.26
N ASN A 86 -9.05 -15.53 0.63
CA ASN A 86 -10.22 -14.84 0.11
C ASN A 86 -9.88 -14.01 -1.14
N GLN A 87 -9.85 -14.67 -2.30
CA GLN A 87 -9.55 -14.02 -3.59
C GLN A 87 -10.56 -12.93 -3.98
N GLN A 88 -11.82 -13.03 -3.53
CA GLN A 88 -12.84 -12.01 -3.83
C GLN A 88 -12.55 -10.70 -3.11
N VAL A 89 -12.10 -10.78 -1.85
CA VAL A 89 -11.70 -9.61 -1.08
C VAL A 89 -10.43 -8.99 -1.63
N GLU A 90 -9.41 -9.79 -1.96
CA GLU A 90 -8.21 -9.28 -2.64
C GLU A 90 -8.58 -8.57 -3.95
N ALA A 91 -9.43 -9.18 -4.79
CA ALA A 91 -9.89 -8.59 -6.04
C ALA A 91 -10.65 -7.27 -5.83
N ARG A 92 -11.44 -7.15 -4.75
CA ARG A 92 -12.13 -5.90 -4.40
C ARG A 92 -11.14 -4.81 -4.01
N ILE A 93 -10.13 -5.16 -3.21
CA ILE A 93 -9.06 -4.22 -2.78
C ILE A 93 -8.24 -3.74 -3.99
N LEU A 94 -7.86 -4.63 -4.89
CA LEU A 94 -7.00 -4.27 -6.03
C LEU A 94 -7.78 -3.61 -7.18
N TYR A 95 -8.93 -4.17 -7.54
CA TYR A 95 -9.60 -3.79 -8.79
C TYR A 95 -10.82 -2.91 -8.58
N GLN A 96 -11.41 -2.91 -7.39
CA GLN A 96 -12.61 -2.12 -7.08
C GLN A 96 -12.47 -1.28 -5.80
N PRO A 97 -11.33 -0.62 -5.54
CA PRO A 97 -11.10 0.07 -4.28
C PRO A 97 -12.09 1.23 -4.04
N GLN A 98 -12.70 1.78 -5.10
CA GLN A 98 -13.78 2.78 -5.06
C GLN A 98 -15.08 2.29 -4.39
N THR A 99 -15.22 0.98 -4.23
CA THR A 99 -16.34 0.40 -3.50
C THR A 99 -16.12 0.39 -1.99
N ILE A 100 -14.93 0.73 -1.51
CA ILE A 100 -14.54 0.72 -0.10
C ILE A 100 -14.61 2.17 0.41
N ARG A 101 -15.52 2.44 1.36
CA ARG A 101 -15.94 3.80 1.72
C ARG A 101 -15.10 4.46 2.80
N SER A 102 -14.32 3.70 3.57
CA SER A 102 -13.50 4.22 4.65
C SER A 102 -12.28 3.35 4.94
N VAL A 103 -11.29 3.92 5.64
CA VAL A 103 -10.13 3.18 6.16
C VAL A 103 -10.58 2.04 7.08
N GLU A 104 -11.63 2.27 7.87
CA GLU A 104 -12.23 1.25 8.72
C GLU A 104 -12.76 0.06 7.90
N GLU A 105 -13.47 0.32 6.80
CA GLU A 105 -13.96 -0.74 5.92
C GLU A 105 -12.81 -1.49 5.25
N LEU A 106 -11.77 -0.78 4.79
CA LEU A 106 -10.59 -1.40 4.19
C LEU A 106 -9.89 -2.34 5.18
N GLY A 107 -9.60 -1.87 6.39
CA GLY A 107 -8.93 -2.67 7.41
C GLY A 107 -9.77 -3.88 7.84
N ARG A 108 -11.09 -3.72 7.96
CA ARG A 108 -12.00 -4.85 8.22
C ARG A 108 -12.08 -5.83 7.07
N LEU A 109 -11.96 -5.40 5.83
CA LEU A 109 -11.88 -6.32 4.69
C LEU A 109 -10.60 -7.14 4.78
N ILE A 110 -9.46 -6.51 5.08
CA ILE A 110 -8.16 -7.17 5.15
C ILE A 110 -8.10 -8.17 6.33
N GLU A 111 -8.44 -7.73 7.54
CA GLU A 111 -8.38 -8.59 8.73
C GLU A 111 -9.62 -9.47 8.84
N GLY A 112 -10.80 -8.85 8.80
CA GLY A 112 -12.05 -9.49 9.19
C GLY A 112 -12.57 -10.54 8.21
N SER A 113 -12.06 -10.56 6.97
CA SER A 113 -12.35 -11.62 6.01
C SER A 113 -11.48 -12.86 6.17
N GLY A 114 -10.50 -12.83 7.08
CA GLY A 114 -9.47 -13.87 7.24
C GLY A 114 -8.35 -13.80 6.19
N LEU A 115 -8.38 -12.84 5.26
CA LEU A 115 -7.37 -12.68 4.21
C LEU A 115 -5.97 -12.50 4.81
N HIS A 116 -5.81 -11.55 5.73
CA HIS A 116 -4.52 -11.28 6.39
C HIS A 116 -3.99 -12.49 7.18
N GLY A 117 -4.82 -13.09 8.03
CA GLY A 117 -4.43 -14.30 8.78
C GLY A 117 -4.03 -15.47 7.88
N CYS A 118 -4.72 -15.65 6.76
CA CYS A 118 -4.37 -16.67 5.77
C CYS A 118 -3.01 -16.39 5.08
N ILE A 119 -2.67 -15.12 4.85
CA ILE A 119 -1.36 -14.75 4.30
C ILE A 119 -0.25 -15.09 5.29
N HIS A 120 -0.42 -14.78 6.58
CA HIS A 120 0.54 -15.15 7.63
C HIS A 120 0.72 -16.67 7.71
N GLN A 121 -0.39 -17.41 7.81
CA GLN A 121 -0.35 -18.87 7.88
C GLN A 121 0.34 -19.47 6.64
N GLY A 122 -0.09 -19.06 5.45
CA GLY A 122 0.47 -19.56 4.21
C GLY A 122 1.93 -19.21 4.03
N ALA A 123 2.39 -18.04 4.51
CA ALA A 123 3.78 -17.66 4.47
C ALA A 123 4.62 -18.52 5.42
N GLY A 124 4.18 -18.70 6.67
CA GLY A 124 4.86 -19.58 7.62
C GLY A 124 4.98 -21.01 7.11
N GLU A 125 3.92 -21.55 6.50
CA GLU A 125 3.92 -22.89 5.90
C GLU A 125 4.81 -22.99 4.65
N LEU A 126 4.70 -22.03 3.72
CA LEU A 126 5.42 -22.04 2.44
C LEU A 126 6.94 -21.92 2.64
N TYR A 127 7.36 -21.10 3.60
CA TYR A 127 8.76 -20.78 3.82
C TYR A 127 9.37 -21.46 5.04
N GLY A 128 8.57 -22.19 5.82
CA GLY A 128 9.04 -22.88 7.03
C GLY A 128 9.45 -21.93 8.15
N ASP A 129 8.76 -20.79 8.27
CA ASP A 129 9.05 -19.75 9.27
C ASP A 129 8.00 -19.80 10.38
N SER A 130 8.42 -20.28 11.56
CA SER A 130 7.53 -20.41 12.71
C SER A 130 7.17 -19.08 13.35
N ASP A 131 7.98 -18.04 13.18
CA ASP A 131 7.73 -16.73 13.80
C ASP A 131 6.45 -16.10 13.24
N MET A 132 6.09 -16.44 11.99
CA MET A 132 4.87 -15.97 11.34
C MET A 132 3.56 -16.48 11.97
N PHE A 133 3.63 -17.46 12.89
CA PHE A 133 2.47 -17.96 13.63
C PHE A 133 2.30 -17.29 15.01
N ASP A 134 3.23 -16.43 15.41
CA ASP A 134 3.29 -15.88 16.76
C ASP A 134 3.42 -14.35 16.74
N PHE A 135 2.37 -13.66 17.19
CA PHE A 135 2.34 -12.19 17.24
C PHE A 135 3.46 -11.60 18.11
N ASP A 136 4.02 -12.36 19.05
CA ASP A 136 5.02 -11.84 19.98
C ASP A 136 6.41 -11.75 19.32
N VAL A 137 6.65 -12.53 18.26
CA VAL A 137 7.96 -12.65 17.62
C VAL A 137 7.95 -12.43 16.11
N ALA A 138 6.79 -12.44 15.44
CA ALA A 138 6.65 -12.25 13.99
C ALA A 138 7.47 -11.08 13.41
N PRO A 139 7.60 -9.90 14.08
CA PRO A 139 8.43 -8.81 13.54
C PRO A 139 9.92 -9.11 13.39
N ARG A 140 10.44 -10.22 13.95
CA ARG A 140 11.81 -10.68 13.72
C ARG A 140 11.98 -11.34 12.35
N SER A 141 10.91 -11.76 11.69
CA SER A 141 10.98 -12.33 10.35
C SER A 141 11.01 -11.23 9.29
N THR A 142 11.79 -11.42 8.22
CA THR A 142 11.70 -10.54 7.05
C THR A 142 10.34 -10.64 6.35
N LEU A 143 9.67 -11.80 6.43
CA LEU A 143 8.33 -12.02 5.84
C LEU A 143 7.27 -11.09 6.41
N PHE A 144 7.39 -10.72 7.69
CA PHE A 144 6.52 -9.73 8.30
C PHE A 144 6.51 -8.42 7.50
N TYR A 145 7.69 -7.92 7.10
CA TYR A 145 7.80 -6.69 6.33
C TYR A 145 7.37 -6.86 4.88
N ASN A 146 7.62 -8.02 4.28
CA ASN A 146 7.14 -8.30 2.94
C ASN A 146 5.59 -8.25 2.89
N ILE A 147 4.92 -8.85 3.88
CA ILE A 147 3.45 -8.91 4.01
C ILE A 147 2.87 -7.55 4.39
N HIS A 148 3.36 -6.95 5.47
CA HIS A 148 2.78 -5.70 5.96
C HIS A 148 3.13 -4.51 5.07
N GLY A 149 4.27 -4.54 4.38
CA GLY A 149 4.58 -3.56 3.33
C GLY A 149 3.64 -3.68 2.13
N MET A 150 3.29 -4.90 1.71
CA MET A 150 2.30 -5.12 0.65
C MET A 150 0.91 -4.62 1.07
N ILE A 151 0.50 -4.87 2.31
CA ILE A 151 -0.76 -4.35 2.87
C ILE A 151 -0.73 -2.83 2.98
N ASP A 152 0.40 -2.24 3.37
CA ASP A 152 0.56 -0.78 3.41
C ASP A 152 0.42 -0.18 2.00
N ARG A 153 0.98 -0.84 0.97
CA ARG A 153 0.77 -0.46 -0.43
C ARG A 153 -0.70 -0.51 -0.82
N TRP A 154 -1.44 -1.55 -0.44
CA TRP A 154 -2.90 -1.60 -0.67
C TRP A 154 -3.63 -0.44 0.01
N TYR A 155 -3.19 -0.07 1.21
CA TYR A 155 -3.75 1.06 1.94
C TYR A 155 -3.42 2.40 1.27
N GLN A 156 -2.17 2.63 0.86
CA GLN A 156 -1.75 3.82 0.11
C GLN A 156 -2.53 3.94 -1.22
N ASN A 157 -2.73 2.83 -1.93
CA ASN A 157 -3.50 2.83 -3.18
C ASN A 157 -4.97 3.18 -2.95
N TRP A 158 -5.55 2.80 -1.81
CA TRP A 158 -6.90 3.21 -1.46
C TRP A 158 -6.98 4.70 -1.11
N GLU A 159 -5.98 5.24 -0.41
CA GLU A 159 -5.88 6.69 -0.10
C GLU A 159 -5.69 7.53 -1.36
N GLY A 160 -4.92 7.00 -2.32
CA GLY A 160 -4.70 7.54 -3.65
C GLY A 160 -5.93 7.50 -4.56
N GLN A 161 -7.16 7.36 -4.07
CA GLN A 161 -8.32 7.30 -4.96
C GLN A 161 -8.91 8.61 -5.45
N GLY A 162 -8.76 9.74 -4.72
CA GLY A 162 -9.22 11.09 -5.07
C GLY A 162 -10.38 11.16 -6.09
N ARG A 163 -11.58 11.41 -5.58
CA ARG A 163 -12.82 11.11 -6.31
C ARG A 163 -13.33 12.29 -7.13
N PHE A 164 -13.00 12.33 -8.43
CA PHE A 164 -13.52 13.32 -9.38
C PHE A 164 -15.04 13.48 -9.31
N ALA A 165 -15.77 12.36 -9.32
CA ALA A 165 -17.24 12.32 -9.28
C ALA A 165 -17.85 12.82 -7.96
N GLU A 166 -17.06 12.92 -6.89
CA GLU A 166 -17.48 13.47 -5.60
C GLU A 166 -16.99 14.92 -5.42
N GLY A 167 -16.52 15.57 -6.50
CA GLY A 167 -15.95 16.92 -6.46
C GLY A 167 -14.57 16.98 -5.81
N LEU A 168 -13.96 15.83 -5.51
CA LEU A 168 -12.64 15.71 -4.90
C LEU A 168 -11.61 15.43 -6.01
N SER A 169 -11.01 16.47 -6.55
CA SER A 169 -9.91 16.33 -7.52
C SER A 169 -8.55 16.38 -6.83
N PHE A 170 -8.43 15.80 -5.63
CA PHE A 170 -7.17 15.71 -4.91
C PHE A 170 -6.94 14.33 -4.32
N TRP A 171 -5.67 13.98 -4.19
CA TRP A 171 -5.16 12.70 -3.73
C TRP A 171 -4.10 12.97 -2.68
N ASN A 172 -4.13 12.20 -1.59
CA ASN A 172 -3.15 12.30 -0.51
C ASN A 172 -2.27 11.06 -0.54
N GLY A 173 -0.98 11.23 -0.25
CA GLY A 173 -0.03 10.15 -0.13
C GLY A 173 1.34 10.54 -0.66
N ARG A 174 2.27 9.60 -0.64
CA ARG A 174 3.64 9.83 -1.06
C ARG A 174 3.74 9.93 -2.57
N PHE A 175 3.94 11.11 -3.13
CA PHE A 175 4.19 11.29 -4.56
C PHE A 175 5.67 11.45 -4.89
N GLU A 176 6.45 11.98 -3.94
CA GLU A 176 7.88 12.22 -4.10
C GLU A 176 8.68 11.79 -2.87
N ARG A 177 8.34 12.25 -1.65
CA ARG A 177 9.20 12.05 -0.46
C ARG A 177 8.48 11.51 0.77
N GLU A 178 7.35 12.11 1.09
CA GLU A 178 6.68 11.96 2.40
C GLU A 178 5.22 11.58 2.22
N ASP A 179 4.59 10.97 3.22
CA ASP A 179 3.23 10.43 3.09
C ASP A 179 2.12 11.49 3.25
N ASP A 180 2.48 12.74 3.58
CA ASP A 180 1.59 13.88 3.79
C ASP A 180 1.54 14.84 2.59
N GLU A 181 2.01 14.39 1.43
CA GLU A 181 1.95 15.14 0.19
C GLU A 181 0.55 15.03 -0.46
N MET A 182 0.20 16.06 -1.23
CA MET A 182 -1.10 16.14 -1.90
C MET A 182 -0.93 16.50 -3.36
N LEU A 183 -1.59 15.77 -4.25
CA LEU A 183 -1.70 16.12 -5.65
C LEU A 183 -3.14 16.54 -5.93
N ARG A 184 -3.33 17.61 -6.69
CA ARG A 184 -4.65 18.12 -7.06
C ARG A 184 -4.73 18.43 -8.54
N TYR A 185 -5.78 17.97 -9.19
CA TYR A 185 -6.15 18.36 -10.55
C TYR A 185 -7.19 19.49 -10.49
N VAL A 186 -7.05 20.46 -11.38
CA VAL A 186 -7.96 21.60 -11.54
C VAL A 186 -8.66 21.44 -12.90
N PRO A 187 -9.92 20.96 -12.93
CA PRO A 187 -10.62 20.71 -14.20
C PRO A 187 -10.77 21.92 -15.11
N ALA A 188 -10.89 23.12 -14.53
CA ALA A 188 -11.17 24.35 -15.26
C ALA A 188 -10.08 24.69 -16.31
N ASP A 189 -8.84 24.33 -16.03
CA ASP A 189 -7.68 24.66 -16.87
C ASP A 189 -6.72 23.48 -17.09
N GLY A 190 -7.06 22.27 -16.60
CA GLY A 190 -6.23 21.09 -16.73
C GLY A 190 -4.94 21.13 -15.91
N ALA A 191 -4.82 22.08 -14.97
CA ALA A 191 -3.62 22.26 -14.17
C ALA A 191 -3.51 21.23 -13.05
N TRP A 192 -2.27 20.91 -12.70
CA TRP A 192 -1.91 20.08 -11.56
C TRP A 192 -1.19 20.92 -10.50
N GLN A 193 -1.67 20.82 -9.26
CA GLN A 193 -1.10 21.46 -8.09
C GLN A 193 -0.52 20.38 -7.18
N PHE A 194 0.66 20.63 -6.63
CA PHE A 194 1.32 19.75 -5.69
C PHE A 194 1.50 20.48 -4.36
N GLY A 195 1.01 19.87 -3.29
CA GLY A 195 0.92 20.45 -1.96
C GLY A 195 1.74 19.67 -0.94
N ARG A 196 2.32 20.40 0.02
CA ARG A 196 3.02 19.84 1.18
C ARG A 196 2.63 20.56 2.45
N VAL A 197 2.65 19.84 3.56
CA VAL A 197 2.50 20.45 4.87
C VAL A 197 3.85 21.02 5.30
N GLU A 198 3.93 22.34 5.42
CA GLU A 198 5.09 23.06 5.96
C GLU A 198 4.71 23.64 7.33
N GLY A 199 5.19 23.00 8.40
CA GLY A 199 4.80 23.33 9.76
C GLY A 199 3.32 23.02 10.02
N THR A 200 2.47 24.05 10.01
CA THR A 200 1.00 23.91 10.18
C THR A 200 0.20 24.36 8.96
N GLU A 201 0.87 24.70 7.86
CA GLU A 201 0.23 25.21 6.65
C GLU A 201 0.39 24.23 5.48
N LEU A 202 -0.67 24.08 4.68
CA LEU A 202 -0.60 23.38 3.39
C LEU A 202 -0.19 24.36 2.30
N VAL A 203 1.04 24.23 1.82
CA VAL A 203 1.63 25.08 0.78
C VAL A 203 1.46 24.39 -0.57
N TRP A 204 0.91 25.09 -1.56
CA TRP A 204 0.67 24.58 -2.92
C TRP A 204 1.63 25.19 -3.93
N HIS A 205 2.09 24.37 -4.87
CA HIS A 205 2.88 24.77 -6.03
C HIS A 205 2.27 24.22 -7.32
N THR A 206 2.52 24.88 -8.45
CA THR A 206 2.16 24.33 -9.77
C THR A 206 3.08 23.16 -10.12
N ALA A 207 2.51 21.98 -10.28
CA ALA A 207 3.21 20.77 -10.67
C ALA A 207 3.34 20.64 -12.19
N GLY A 208 2.35 21.12 -12.95
CA GLY A 208 2.30 21.04 -14.41
C GLY A 208 0.87 21.11 -14.91
N ASP A 209 0.63 20.63 -16.12
CA ASP A 209 -0.70 20.48 -16.71
C ASP A 209 -0.82 19.17 -17.48
N SER A 210 -2.05 18.78 -17.80
CA SER A 210 -2.36 17.62 -18.66
C SER A 210 -3.16 18.04 -19.90
N CYS A 211 -3.07 19.31 -20.32
CA CYS A 211 -3.90 19.85 -21.42
C CYS A 211 -3.70 19.09 -22.73
N ALA A 212 -2.49 18.56 -22.98
CA ALA A 212 -2.18 17.74 -24.14
C ALA A 212 -3.01 16.43 -24.22
N PHE A 213 -3.56 15.96 -23.10
CA PHE A 213 -4.37 14.74 -23.02
C PHE A 213 -5.89 15.02 -23.00
N GLY A 214 -6.28 16.30 -23.02
CA GLY A 214 -7.64 16.73 -22.75
C GLY A 214 -7.99 16.69 -21.25
N ALA A 215 -9.26 16.95 -20.95
CA ALA A 215 -9.76 16.92 -19.59
C ALA A 215 -9.70 15.49 -19.00
N LEU A 216 -9.12 15.33 -17.81
CA LEU A 216 -8.96 14.02 -17.16
C LEU A 216 -10.15 13.61 -16.28
N ASP A 217 -11.09 14.53 -16.04
CA ASP A 217 -12.36 14.30 -15.36
C ASP A 217 -13.49 13.86 -16.32
N ASP A 218 -13.14 13.42 -17.54
CA ASP A 218 -14.07 13.00 -18.59
C ASP A 218 -14.60 11.56 -18.45
N GLY A 219 -14.28 10.88 -17.35
CA GLY A 219 -14.70 9.51 -17.06
C GLY A 219 -13.83 8.43 -17.70
N ARG A 220 -12.69 8.78 -18.33
CA ARG A 220 -11.71 7.79 -18.80
C ARG A 220 -11.19 6.90 -17.66
N PRO A 221 -10.64 5.72 -17.96
CA PRO A 221 -9.87 4.95 -16.98
C PRO A 221 -8.74 5.81 -16.43
N PHE A 222 -8.81 6.10 -15.13
CA PHE A 222 -7.89 6.96 -14.39
C PHE A 222 -7.70 6.39 -12.99
N ARG A 223 -6.47 6.37 -12.49
CA ARG A 223 -6.11 6.00 -11.11
C ARG A 223 -4.93 6.81 -10.62
N VAL A 224 -4.87 7.04 -9.32
CA VAL A 224 -3.62 7.43 -8.64
C VAL A 224 -3.20 6.27 -7.73
N TRP A 225 -2.04 5.69 -7.98
CA TRP A 225 -1.63 4.39 -7.40
C TRP A 225 -0.10 4.23 -7.54
N ASP A 226 0.55 3.49 -6.64
CA ASP A 226 1.96 3.03 -6.73
C ASP A 226 2.20 1.97 -7.83
N ALA A 227 2.34 2.45 -9.07
CA ALA A 227 2.14 1.65 -10.28
C ALA A 227 3.31 0.72 -10.56
N ASP A 228 4.51 1.08 -10.09
CA ASP A 228 5.73 0.29 -10.25
C ASP A 228 6.20 -0.39 -8.95
N GLY A 229 5.57 -0.08 -7.81
CA GLY A 229 5.90 -0.66 -6.52
C GLY A 229 7.07 0.02 -5.82
N ASP A 230 7.46 1.23 -6.19
CA ASP A 230 8.52 1.98 -5.50
C ASP A 230 8.03 2.65 -4.19
N GLY A 231 6.74 2.57 -3.90
CA GLY A 231 6.10 3.13 -2.71
C GLY A 231 5.68 4.60 -2.87
N ARG A 232 5.78 5.15 -4.08
CA ARG A 232 5.26 6.48 -4.45
C ARG A 232 4.02 6.31 -5.33
N LEU A 233 3.13 7.28 -5.32
CA LEU A 233 1.91 7.28 -6.10
C LEU A 233 2.15 7.97 -7.46
N GLU A 234 1.67 7.33 -8.52
CA GLU A 234 1.63 7.89 -9.87
C GLU A 234 0.21 8.15 -10.35
N VAL A 235 0.07 9.12 -11.27
CA VAL A 235 -1.16 9.31 -12.04
C VAL A 235 -1.15 8.38 -13.25
N LEU A 236 -2.05 7.40 -13.31
CA LEU A 236 -2.17 6.47 -14.44
C LEU A 236 -3.51 6.65 -15.14
N PHE A 237 -3.50 6.82 -16.47
CA PHE A 237 -4.74 6.86 -17.25
C PHE A 237 -4.59 6.26 -18.65
N GLN A 238 -5.72 5.87 -19.24
CA GLN A 238 -5.77 5.47 -20.65
C GLN A 238 -6.24 6.64 -21.51
N GLN A 239 -5.50 6.94 -22.56
CA GLN A 239 -5.82 8.00 -23.50
C GLN A 239 -6.97 7.56 -24.44
N PRO A 240 -8.12 8.26 -24.45
CA PRO A 240 -9.27 7.83 -25.26
C PRO A 240 -9.02 7.85 -26.77
N ALA A 241 -8.11 8.70 -27.25
CA ALA A 241 -7.85 8.89 -28.67
C ALA A 241 -7.20 7.67 -29.35
N ASP A 242 -6.31 6.97 -28.65
CA ASP A 242 -5.51 5.88 -29.22
C ASP A 242 -5.39 4.64 -28.31
N GLY A 243 -6.01 4.67 -27.13
CA GLY A 243 -5.97 3.58 -26.14
C GLY A 243 -4.62 3.42 -25.42
N SER A 244 -3.65 4.33 -25.64
CA SER A 244 -2.35 4.28 -24.98
C SER A 244 -2.46 4.55 -23.48
N TRP A 245 -1.59 3.92 -22.69
CA TRP A 245 -1.51 4.19 -21.25
C TRP A 245 -0.42 5.22 -20.97
N TRP A 246 -0.72 6.14 -20.07
CA TRP A 246 0.16 7.22 -19.65
C TRP A 246 0.29 7.26 -18.14
N GLU A 247 1.49 7.60 -17.68
CA GLU A 247 1.85 7.72 -16.28
C GLU A 247 2.43 9.12 -16.02
N GLY A 248 2.01 9.75 -14.93
CA GLY A 248 2.54 11.00 -14.41
C GLY A 248 3.21 10.78 -13.07
N ARG A 249 4.51 11.10 -13.01
CA ARG A 249 5.34 11.00 -11.79
C ARG A 249 5.69 12.39 -11.28
N VAL A 250 5.60 12.61 -9.97
CA VAL A 250 6.10 13.84 -9.36
C VAL A 250 7.61 13.73 -9.17
N ARG A 251 8.36 14.66 -9.76
CA ARG A 251 9.82 14.78 -9.66
C ARG A 251 10.22 16.24 -9.53
N ASP A 252 10.97 16.56 -8.50
CA ASP A 252 11.31 17.91 -8.07
C ASP A 252 10.09 18.84 -8.01
N GLY A 253 8.97 18.32 -7.50
CA GLY A 253 7.68 19.00 -7.40
C GLY A 253 6.97 19.23 -8.74
N LYS A 254 7.42 18.59 -9.83
CA LYS A 254 6.82 18.69 -11.17
C LYS A 254 6.25 17.36 -11.64
N LEU A 255 5.10 17.40 -12.30
CA LEU A 255 4.48 16.22 -12.88
C LEU A 255 5.10 15.95 -14.26
N VAL A 256 5.78 14.81 -14.38
CA VAL A 256 6.46 14.38 -15.60
C VAL A 256 5.71 13.21 -16.20
N TRP A 257 5.24 13.40 -17.44
CA TRP A 257 4.45 12.41 -18.17
C TRP A 257 5.33 11.46 -18.98
N GLY A 258 5.01 10.16 -18.93
CA GLY A 258 5.63 9.13 -19.73
C GLY A 258 4.60 8.11 -20.23
N GLN A 259 4.82 7.57 -21.42
CA GLN A 259 3.97 6.51 -21.96
C GLN A 259 4.31 5.17 -21.30
N VAL A 260 3.30 4.44 -20.86
CA VAL A 260 3.43 3.10 -20.27
C VAL A 260 3.37 2.05 -21.36
N ARG A 261 4.34 1.15 -21.38
CA ARG A 261 4.31 -0.03 -22.25
C ARG A 261 3.52 -1.14 -21.57
N VAL A 262 2.40 -1.51 -22.16
CA VAL A 262 1.63 -2.68 -21.72
C VAL A 262 2.18 -3.91 -22.42
N SER A 263 2.85 -4.79 -21.66
CA SER A 263 3.18 -6.14 -22.12
C SER A 263 2.14 -7.11 -21.58
N LEU A 264 1.35 -7.72 -22.47
CA LEU A 264 0.56 -8.88 -22.11
C LEU A 264 1.54 -10.04 -21.91
N LYS A 265 1.67 -10.55 -20.69
CA LYS A 265 2.27 -11.87 -20.48
C LYS A 265 1.21 -12.89 -20.87
N GLU A 266 1.48 -13.61 -21.96
CA GLU A 266 0.75 -14.82 -22.37
C GLU A 266 0.91 -15.94 -21.32
#